data_AF-A0A3N2RGH6-F1
#
_entry.id   AF-A0A3N2RGH6-F1
#
_cell.length_a   1.000
_cell.length_b   1.000
_cell.length_c   1.000
_cell.angle_alpha   90.00
_cell.angle_beta   90.00
_cell.angle_gamma   90.00
#
_symmetry.space_group_name_H-M   'P 1'
#
loop_
_entity.id
_entity.type
_entity.pdbx_description
1 polymer ?
#
loop_
_entity_poly.entity_id
_entity_poly.type
_entity_poly.pdbx_seq_one_letter_code
_entity_poly.pdbx_strand_id
1 'polypeptide(L)'
;RQRQVGIRDGYFGKEVQRRGEESDGWFFDIWHPPQVDEAECWPVAPGEQWHGFNDADADHMFLDPVKVTILTPGMDEQGNMSEEGIPAALVAKFLDERGIVVEKTGPYNLLFLFSI
;
A
#
# COMPACT_ATOMS: atom_id res chain seq x y z
N ARG A 1 -5.70 -17.96 -11.89
CA ARG A 1 -5.15 -16.79 -12.61
C ARG A 1 -4.98 -15.61 -11.68
N GLN A 2 -6.04 -15.12 -11.02
CA GLN A 2 -5.91 -14.15 -9.90
C GLN A 2 -4.96 -14.61 -8.79
N ARG A 3 -4.99 -15.91 -8.42
CA ARG A 3 -4.04 -16.49 -7.46
C ARG A 3 -2.56 -16.27 -7.81
N GLN A 4 -2.18 -16.24 -9.09
CA GLN A 4 -0.77 -16.10 -9.47
C GLN A 4 -0.30 -14.64 -9.43
N VAL A 5 -1.21 -13.69 -9.67
CA VAL A 5 -0.96 -12.25 -9.54
C VAL A 5 -0.89 -11.90 -8.05
N GLY A 6 -1.88 -12.32 -7.26
CA GLY A 6 -1.88 -12.04 -5.81
C GLY A 6 -0.69 -12.67 -5.05
N ILE A 7 -0.10 -13.76 -5.54
CA ILE A 7 1.16 -14.28 -4.97
C ILE A 7 2.31 -13.29 -5.24
N ARG A 8 2.44 -12.76 -6.47
CA ARG A 8 3.47 -11.77 -6.82
C ARG A 8 3.30 -10.48 -6.03
N ASP A 9 2.07 -10.09 -5.77
CA ASP A 9 1.75 -8.88 -5.03
C ASP A 9 2.02 -9.05 -3.54
N GLY A 10 1.68 -10.20 -2.96
CA GLY A 10 2.10 -10.56 -1.61
C GLY A 10 3.63 -10.58 -1.45
N TYR A 11 4.36 -11.04 -2.48
CA TYR A 11 5.82 -10.94 -2.52
C TYR A 11 6.29 -9.48 -2.59
N PHE A 12 5.65 -8.63 -3.41
CA PHE A 12 5.99 -7.21 -3.50
C PHE A 12 5.75 -6.50 -2.16
N GLY A 13 4.62 -6.80 -1.51
CA GLY A 13 4.28 -6.42 -0.13
C GLY A 13 5.42 -6.68 0.84
N LYS A 14 5.78 -7.96 0.96
CA LYS A 14 6.85 -8.43 1.84
C LYS A 14 8.22 -7.85 1.49
N GLU A 15 8.51 -7.64 0.21
CA GLU A 15 9.79 -7.07 -0.22
C GLU A 15 9.91 -5.59 0.16
N VAL A 16 8.84 -4.81 0.03
CA VAL A 16 8.85 -3.40 0.47
C VAL A 16 9.03 -3.31 1.98
N GLN A 17 8.33 -4.14 2.76
CA GLN A 17 8.51 -4.20 4.22
C GLN A 17 9.94 -4.58 4.60
N ARG A 18 10.49 -5.66 4.00
CA ARG A 18 11.87 -6.10 4.25
C ARG A 18 12.89 -5.01 3.91
N ARG A 19 12.69 -4.29 2.81
CA ARG A 19 13.57 -3.17 2.41
C ARG A 19 13.45 -1.99 3.36
N GLY A 20 12.27 -1.74 3.91
CA GLY A 20 12.06 -0.76 4.97
C GLY A 20 12.86 -1.09 6.23
N GLU A 21 12.82 -2.34 6.68
CA GLU A 21 13.59 -2.81 7.85
C GLU A 21 15.11 -2.77 7.62
N GLU A 22 15.56 -2.98 6.38
CA GLU A 22 16.98 -2.94 6.01
C GLU A 22 17.53 -1.54 5.73
N SER A 23 16.66 -0.52 5.67
CA SER A 23 17.06 0.85 5.34
C SER A 23 17.36 1.65 6.61
N ASP A 24 18.49 2.34 6.64
CA ASP A 24 18.89 3.22 7.76
C ASP A 24 18.08 4.55 7.84
N GLY A 25 17.00 4.69 7.07
CA GLY A 25 16.25 5.93 6.94
C GLY A 25 14.81 5.71 6.49
N TRP A 26 14.15 6.76 6.00
CA TRP A 26 12.77 6.64 5.53
C TRP A 26 12.69 5.66 4.36
N PHE A 27 11.61 4.88 4.33
CA PHE A 27 11.27 4.01 3.21
C PHE A 27 9.77 4.08 2.93
N PHE A 28 9.36 3.51 1.81
CA PHE A 28 7.94 3.37 1.48
C PHE A 28 7.27 2.34 2.37
N ASP A 29 5.99 2.53 2.62
CA ASP A 29 5.13 1.52 3.27
C ASP A 29 4.05 1.05 2.31
N ILE A 30 3.26 0.03 2.69
CA ILE A 30 2.16 -0.49 1.87
C ILE A 30 0.88 -0.53 2.69
N TRP A 31 -0.22 -0.15 2.04
CA TRP A 31 -1.55 -0.25 2.62
C TRP A 31 -2.09 -1.68 2.49
N HIS A 32 -1.75 -2.55 3.45
CA HIS A 32 -2.19 -3.94 3.50
C HIS A 32 -2.20 -4.47 4.95
N PRO A 33 -2.82 -5.64 5.21
CA PRO A 33 -2.78 -6.26 6.52
C PRO A 33 -1.35 -6.68 6.91
N PRO A 34 -0.98 -6.67 8.19
CA PRO A 34 0.38 -7.00 8.64
C PRO A 34 0.83 -8.43 8.32
N GLN A 35 -0.11 -9.36 8.09
CA GLN A 35 0.18 -10.75 7.73
C GLN A 35 -0.51 -11.10 6.41
N VAL A 36 0.29 -11.27 5.36
CA VAL A 36 -0.17 -11.67 4.02
C VAL A 36 0.47 -13.00 3.66
N ASP A 37 -0.15 -14.10 4.08
CA ASP A 37 0.38 -15.45 3.82
C ASP A 37 -0.26 -16.11 2.61
N GLU A 38 -1.47 -15.71 2.25
CA GLU A 38 -2.20 -16.22 1.09
C GLU A 38 -2.67 -15.10 0.17
N ALA A 39 -2.69 -15.41 -1.13
CA ALA A 39 -3.20 -14.54 -2.18
C ALA A 39 -4.73 -14.59 -2.21
N GLU A 40 -5.34 -14.02 -1.18
CA GLU A 40 -6.79 -13.89 -1.00
C GLU A 40 -7.19 -12.42 -0.92
N CYS A 41 -8.49 -12.13 -1.09
CA CYS A 41 -8.99 -10.79 -0.82
C CYS A 41 -9.09 -10.61 0.70
N TRP A 42 -8.33 -9.68 1.27
CA TRP A 42 -8.27 -9.52 2.73
C TRP A 42 -9.48 -8.74 3.25
N PRO A 43 -10.23 -9.28 4.22
CA PRO A 43 -11.37 -8.57 4.79
C PRO A 43 -10.90 -7.33 5.55
N VAL A 44 -11.63 -6.23 5.40
CA VAL A 44 -11.45 -5.02 6.22
C VAL A 44 -12.24 -5.25 7.52
N ALA A 45 -11.57 -5.83 8.51
CA ALA A 45 -12.24 -6.28 9.73
C ALA A 45 -12.41 -5.15 10.77
N PRO A 46 -13.54 -5.08 11.48
CA PRO A 46 -13.69 -4.14 12.60
C PRO A 46 -12.60 -4.33 13.65
N GLY A 47 -11.98 -3.23 14.07
CA GLY A 47 -10.94 -3.21 15.11
C GLY A 47 -9.50 -3.28 14.57
N GLU A 48 -9.30 -3.57 13.29
CA GLU A 48 -7.98 -3.43 12.66
C GLU A 48 -7.69 -1.95 12.33
N GLN A 49 -6.43 -1.54 12.44
CA GLN A 49 -6.05 -0.12 12.28
C GLN A 49 -5.39 0.18 10.93
N TRP A 50 -4.78 -0.82 10.28
CA TRP A 50 -4.02 -0.66 9.03
C TRP A 50 -4.84 0.00 7.90
N HIS A 51 -6.16 -0.18 7.90
CA HIS A 51 -7.05 0.37 6.90
C HIS A 51 -7.59 1.78 7.23
N GLY A 52 -7.41 2.29 8.45
CA GLY A 52 -7.82 3.65 8.85
C GLY A 52 -9.33 3.89 8.93
N PHE A 53 -10.14 2.83 9.02
CA PHE A 53 -11.61 2.95 9.16
C PHE A 53 -12.01 2.68 10.61
N ASN A 54 -12.65 3.65 11.27
CA ASN A 54 -13.04 3.52 12.68
C ASN A 54 -14.18 2.51 12.91
N ASP A 55 -15.17 2.50 12.02
CA ASP A 55 -16.37 1.66 12.13
C ASP A 55 -16.53 0.79 10.88
N ALA A 56 -15.53 -0.04 10.58
CA ALA A 56 -15.61 -0.99 9.47
C ALA A 56 -16.63 -2.09 9.77
N ASP A 57 -17.57 -2.34 8.85
CA ASP A 57 -18.49 -3.47 8.94
C ASP A 57 -17.77 -4.77 8.56
N ALA A 58 -17.93 -5.81 9.38
CA ALA A 58 -17.42 -7.14 9.08
C ALA A 58 -18.05 -7.71 7.81
N ASP A 59 -17.26 -8.45 7.03
CA ASP A 59 -17.67 -9.10 5.77
C ASP A 59 -18.26 -8.14 4.71
N HIS A 60 -18.02 -6.83 4.84
CA HIS A 60 -18.56 -5.83 3.91
C HIS A 60 -17.57 -5.43 2.81
N MET A 61 -16.30 -5.22 3.19
CA MET A 61 -15.25 -4.74 2.29
C MET A 61 -14.07 -5.70 2.29
N PHE A 62 -13.49 -5.88 1.10
CA PHE A 62 -12.32 -6.71 0.89
C PHE A 62 -11.28 -5.95 0.06
N LEU A 63 -10.03 -6.04 0.46
CA LEU A 63 -8.89 -5.52 -0.30
C LEU A 63 -8.54 -6.51 -1.42
N ASP A 64 -8.54 -6.03 -2.65
CA ASP A 64 -8.14 -6.80 -3.83
C ASP A 64 -6.60 -6.87 -3.90
N PRO A 65 -5.99 -8.07 -3.92
CA PRO A 65 -4.54 -8.22 -3.92
C PRO A 65 -3.84 -7.60 -5.12
N VAL A 66 -4.52 -7.40 -6.26
CA VAL A 66 -3.89 -6.83 -7.48
C VAL A 66 -3.75 -5.30 -7.45
N LYS A 67 -4.35 -4.65 -6.44
CA LYS A 67 -4.38 -3.19 -6.25
C LYS A 67 -3.42 -2.80 -5.14
N VAL A 68 -2.14 -2.71 -5.47
CA VAL A 68 -1.11 -2.36 -4.50
C VAL A 68 -1.09 -0.85 -4.30
N THR A 69 -1.29 -0.41 -3.06
CA THR A 69 -1.18 1.00 -2.68
C THR A 69 0.08 1.19 -1.84
N ILE A 70 1.01 1.99 -2.37
CA ILE A 70 2.25 2.39 -1.69
C ILE A 70 2.01 3.70 -0.95
N LEU A 71 2.52 3.80 0.27
CA LEU A 71 2.44 4.97 1.13
C LEU A 71 3.79 5.67 1.20
N THR A 72 3.74 7.00 1.15
CA THR A 72 4.89 7.88 1.34
C THR A 72 4.81 8.55 2.71
N PRO A 73 5.93 8.86 3.38
CA PRO A 73 5.91 9.51 4.69
C PRO A 73 5.19 10.86 4.62
N GLY A 74 4.50 11.23 5.71
CA GLY A 74 3.84 12.53 5.84
C GLY A 74 2.42 12.48 6.39
N MET A 75 1.82 11.28 6.48
CA MET A 75 0.52 11.06 7.10
C MET A 75 0.46 9.67 7.72
N ASP A 76 -0.12 9.54 8.92
CA ASP A 76 -0.35 8.24 9.57
C ASP A 76 -1.66 7.58 9.11
N GLU A 77 -1.90 6.35 9.56
CA GLU A 77 -3.09 5.55 9.24
C GLU A 77 -4.40 6.19 9.73
N GLN A 78 -4.33 7.06 10.75
CA GLN A 78 -5.48 7.80 11.28
C GLN A 78 -5.71 9.15 10.56
N GLY A 79 -4.84 9.50 9.61
CA GLY A 79 -4.93 10.74 8.84
C GLY A 79 -4.28 11.94 9.52
N ASN A 80 -3.50 11.77 10.58
CA ASN A 80 -2.74 12.86 11.18
C ASN A 80 -1.49 13.14 10.35
N MET A 81 -1.17 14.44 10.20
CA MET A 81 -0.01 14.90 9.43
C MET A 81 1.27 14.81 10.26
N SER A 82 2.34 14.31 9.65
CA SER A 82 3.68 14.35 10.24
C SER A 82 4.37 15.71 10.01
N GLU A 83 5.36 16.05 10.82
CA GLU A 83 6.17 17.28 10.63
C GLU A 83 7.01 17.23 9.35
N GLU A 84 7.50 16.04 9.00
CA GLU A 84 8.24 15.77 7.77
C GLU A 84 7.45 14.80 6.88
N GLY A 85 7.52 15.02 5.56
CA GLY A 85 6.83 14.17 4.61
C GLY A 85 7.30 14.37 3.18
N ILE A 86 7.02 13.38 2.34
CA ILE A 86 7.35 13.37 0.92
C ILE A 86 6.03 13.23 0.16
N PRO A 87 5.52 14.30 -0.48
CA PRO A 87 4.28 14.21 -1.23
C PRO A 87 4.36 13.17 -2.35
N ALA A 88 3.34 12.32 -2.45
CA ALA A 88 3.27 11.27 -3.47
C ALA A 88 3.33 11.83 -4.90
N ALA A 89 2.86 13.06 -5.12
CA ALA A 89 2.98 13.75 -6.41
C ALA A 89 4.44 13.92 -6.88
N LEU A 90 5.39 14.11 -5.97
CA LEU A 90 6.81 14.21 -6.31
C LEU A 90 7.35 12.85 -6.78
N VAL A 91 6.99 11.78 -6.07
CA VAL A 91 7.37 10.41 -6.40
C VAL A 91 6.73 9.98 -7.72
N ALA A 92 5.46 10.29 -7.94
CA ALA A 92 4.75 10.00 -9.19
C ALA A 92 5.48 10.63 -10.39
N LYS A 93 5.91 11.90 -10.28
CA LYS A 93 6.69 12.57 -11.32
C LYS A 93 8.03 11.89 -11.57
N PHE A 94 8.74 11.50 -10.49
CA PHE A 94 10.01 10.79 -10.60
C PHE A 94 9.88 9.43 -11.31
N LEU A 95 8.77 8.73 -11.08
CA LEU A 95 8.45 7.45 -11.72
C LEU A 95 8.06 7.64 -13.20
N ASP A 96 7.28 8.67 -13.51
CA ASP A 96 6.88 9.02 -14.88
C ASP A 96 8.09 9.28 -15.78
N GLU A 97 9.11 9.98 -15.27
CA GLU A 97 10.39 10.20 -15.98
C GLU A 97 11.13 8.90 -16.32
N ARG A 98 10.79 7.77 -15.68
CA ARG A 98 11.36 6.44 -15.91
C ARG A 98 10.40 5.50 -16.66
N GLY A 99 9.27 6.02 -17.12
CA GLY A 99 8.25 5.24 -17.83
C GLY A 99 7.42 4.33 -16.93
N ILE A 100 7.42 4.57 -15.61
CA ILE A 100 6.57 3.86 -14.65
C ILE A 100 5.30 4.68 -14.44
N VAL A 101 4.18 4.17 -14.92
CA VAL A 101 2.87 4.83 -14.81
C VAL A 101 2.21 4.46 -13.49
N VAL A 102 1.82 5.48 -12.73
CA VAL A 102 1.01 5.35 -11.51
C VAL A 102 -0.46 5.46 -11.90
N GLU A 103 -1.30 4.51 -11.47
CA GLU A 103 -2.73 4.49 -11.82
C GLU A 103 -3.48 5.65 -11.14
N LYS A 104 -3.24 5.84 -9.84
CA LYS A 104 -3.85 6.91 -9.05
C LYS A 104 -2.87 7.46 -8.03
N THR A 105 -2.82 8.78 -7.92
CA THR A 105 -1.99 9.49 -6.94
C THR A 105 -2.89 10.28 -6.01
N GLY A 106 -2.74 10.09 -4.70
CA GLY A 106 -3.31 10.98 -3.68
C GLY A 106 -2.22 11.81 -2.99
N PRO A 107 -2.47 12.39 -1.81
CA PRO A 107 -1.50 13.23 -1.10
C PRO A 107 -0.23 12.48 -0.70
N TYR A 108 -0.39 11.30 -0.10
CA TYR A 108 0.70 10.46 0.41
C TYR A 108 0.57 8.99 0.01
N ASN A 109 -0.16 8.70 -1.08
CA ASN A 109 -0.36 7.35 -1.57
C ASN A 109 -0.30 7.27 -3.11
N LEU A 110 0.17 6.12 -3.59
CA LEU A 110 0.32 5.78 -5.01
C LEU A 110 -0.30 4.41 -5.26
N LEU A 111 -1.23 4.31 -6.20
CA LEU A 111 -1.85 3.05 -6.60
C LEU A 111 -1.17 2.49 -7.84
N PHE A 112 -0.81 1.22 -7.79
CA PHE A 112 -0.32 0.43 -8.91
C PHE A 112 -1.28 -0.73 -9.19
N LEU A 113 -1.56 -0.96 -10.48
CA LEU A 113 -2.31 -2.11 -10.95
C LEU A 113 -1.34 -3.13 -11.52
N PHE A 114 -1.24 -4.28 -10.85
CA PHE A 114 -0.47 -5.40 -11.37
C PHE A 114 -1.33 -6.16 -12.39
N SER A 115 -1.14 -5.83 -13.67
CA SER A 115 -1.78 -6.52 -14.79
C SER A 115 -1.00 -7.77 -15.23
N ILE A 116 -1.64 -8.60 -16.06
CA ILE A 116 -1.16 -9.93 -16.52
C ILE A 116 -0.47 -9.81 -17.87
#